data_AF-U2RR80-F1
#
_entry.id   AF-U2RR80-F1
#
_cell.length_a   1.000
_cell.length_b   1.000
_cell.length_c   1.000
_cell.angle_alpha   90.00
_cell.angle_beta   90.00
_cell.angle_gamma   90.00
#
_symmetry.space_group_name_H-M   'P 1'
#
loop_
_entity.id
_entity.type
_entity.pdbx_description
1 polymer ?
#
loop_
_entity_poly.entity_id
_entity_poly.type
_entity_poly.pdbx_seq_one_letter_code
_entity_poly.pdbx_strand_id
1 'polypeptide(L)' 'MDAEPCKNYELKGGLKMQKIFMTAKEVQDFLEVSRTTAYQLINEMNQELTKLGYRVQRGKVNRQYFMEKYCYGKEVRKEV' A
#
# COMPACT_ATOMS: atom_id res chain seq x y z
N MET A 1 6.66 0.69 -25.51
CA MET A 1 7.38 1.00 -24.23
C MET A 1 6.49 0.47 -23.13
N ASP A 2 6.39 -0.85 -23.08
CA ASP A 2 5.46 -1.56 -22.23
C ASP A 2 6.21 -1.82 -20.94
N ALA A 3 6.01 -0.94 -19.97
CA ALA A 3 6.52 -1.15 -18.63
C ALA A 3 5.99 -2.51 -18.16
N GLU A 4 6.87 -3.52 -18.11
CA GLU A 4 6.51 -4.83 -17.58
C GLU A 4 5.85 -4.62 -16.21
N PRO A 5 4.69 -5.24 -15.94
CA PRO A 5 4.09 -5.19 -14.62
C PRO A 5 5.12 -5.73 -13.64
N CYS A 6 5.51 -4.92 -12.65
CA CYS A 6 6.55 -5.27 -11.68
C CYS A 6 6.35 -6.72 -11.22
N LYS A 7 7.17 -7.62 -11.76
CA LYS A 7 7.13 -9.05 -11.44
C LYS A 7 7.48 -9.15 -9.97
N ASN A 8 6.60 -9.80 -9.21
CA ASN A 8 6.94 -10.25 -7.87
C ASN A 8 8.10 -11.23 -8.01
N TYR A 9 9.29 -10.85 -7.55
CA TYR A 9 10.40 -11.79 -7.44
C TYR A 9 10.04 -12.83 -6.38
N GLU A 10 9.76 -14.05 -6.83
CA GLU A 10 9.63 -15.22 -5.97
C GLU A 10 11.02 -15.58 -5.44
N LEU A 11 11.35 -15.07 -4.25
CA LEU A 11 12.56 -15.46 -3.53
C LEU A 11 12.39 -16.90 -3.04
N LYS A 12 13.22 -17.82 -3.55
CA LYS A 12 13.32 -19.21 -3.08
C LYS A 12 13.72 -19.19 -1.60
N GLY A 13 12.74 -19.38 -0.71
CA GLY A 13 12.96 -19.53 0.73
C GLY A 13 11.91 -18.85 1.60
N GLY A 14 10.68 -19.39 1.63
CA GLY A 14 9.74 -19.35 2.77
C GLY A 14 9.21 -18.01 3.33
N LEU A 15 9.83 -16.87 3.08
CA LEU A 15 9.39 -15.55 3.55
C LEU A 15 8.73 -14.79 2.39
N LYS A 16 7.39 -14.72 2.40
CA LYS A 16 6.64 -13.85 1.47
C LYS A 16 7.02 -12.40 1.74
N MET A 17 7.88 -11.84 0.89
CA MET A 17 8.16 -10.41 0.90
C MET A 17 6.86 -9.66 0.60
N GLN A 18 6.39 -8.84 1.55
CA GLN A 18 5.20 -8.02 1.35
C GLN A 18 5.46 -7.01 0.24
N LYS A 19 4.51 -6.87 -0.68
CA LYS A 19 4.62 -5.89 -1.77
C LYS A 19 4.70 -4.48 -1.19
N ILE A 20 5.61 -3.66 -1.72
CA ILE A 20 5.80 -2.25 -1.35
C ILE A 20 4.51 -1.45 -1.59
N PHE A 21 3.76 -1.81 -2.62
CA PHE A 21 2.49 -1.18 -2.97
C PHE A 21 1.32 -2.10 -2.67
N MET A 22 0.26 -1.52 -2.11
CA MET A 22 -1.05 -2.16 -1.98
C MET A 22 -1.90 -1.83 -3.20
N THR A 23 -2.57 -2.86 -3.72
CA THR A 23 -3.58 -2.73 -4.76
C THR A 23 -4.94 -2.36 -4.16
N ALA A 24 -5.86 -1.84 -4.97
CA ALA A 24 -7.25 -1.62 -4.55
C ALA A 24 -7.91 -2.88 -3.97
N LYS A 25 -7.55 -4.09 -4.45
CA LYS A 25 -8.06 -5.34 -3.89
C LYS A 25 -7.56 -5.57 -2.48
N GLU A 26 -6.26 -5.38 -2.23
CA GLU A 26 -5.69 -5.49 -0.88
C GLU A 26 -6.29 -4.46 0.09
N VAL A 27 -6.57 -3.24 -0.39
CA VAL A 27 -7.23 -2.21 0.43
C VAL A 27 -8.69 -2.54 0.72
N GLN A 28 -9.43 -3.09 -0.25
CA GLN A 28 -10.81 -3.59 -0.03
C GLN A 28 -10.84 -4.67 1.03
N ASP A 29 -9.96 -5.66 0.91
CA ASP A 29 -9.88 -6.81 1.81
C ASP A 29 -9.49 -6.37 3.23
N PHE A 30 -8.57 -5.40 3.33
CA PHE A 30 -8.09 -4.89 4.61
C PHE A 30 -9.11 -4.03 5.36
N LEU A 31 -9.86 -3.18 4.65
CA LEU A 31 -10.83 -2.26 5.26
C LEU A 31 -12.29 -2.74 5.16
N GLU A 32 -12.53 -3.89 4.50
CA GLU A 32 -13.85 -4.44 4.21
C GLU A 32 -14.80 -3.44 3.51
N VAL A 33 -14.24 -2.68 2.56
CA VAL A 33 -14.98 -1.64 1.80
C VAL A 33 -15.24 -2.05 0.35
N SER A 34 -16.17 -1.33 -0.29
CA SER A 34 -16.43 -1.51 -1.72
C SER A 34 -15.20 -1.18 -2.58
N ARG A 35 -15.14 -1.76 -3.79
CA ARG A 35 -14.10 -1.46 -4.79
C ARG A 35 -13.97 0.03 -5.06
N THR A 36 -15.10 0.70 -5.27
CA THR A 36 -15.14 2.13 -5.57
C THR A 36 -14.56 2.93 -4.41
N THR A 37 -14.96 2.61 -3.18
CA THR A 37 -14.45 3.25 -1.96
C THR A 37 -12.94 3.06 -1.83
N ALA A 38 -12.41 1.86 -2.07
CA ALA A 38 -10.96 1.63 -2.02
C ALA A 38 -10.19 2.46 -3.06
N TYR A 39 -10.71 2.62 -4.27
CA TYR A 39 -10.08 3.49 -5.27
C TYR A 39 -10.12 4.97 -4.88
N GLN A 40 -11.22 5.43 -4.27
CA GLN A 40 -11.33 6.80 -3.75
C GLN A 40 -10.29 7.05 -2.65
N LEU A 41 -10.17 6.15 -1.68
CA LEU A 41 -9.18 6.25 -0.61
C LEU A 41 -7.74 6.26 -1.16
N ILE A 42 -7.41 5.33 -2.06
CA ILE A 42 -6.09 5.30 -2.72
C ILE A 42 -5.80 6.62 -3.44
N ASN A 43 -6.79 7.20 -4.12
CA ASN A 43 -6.63 8.46 -4.81
C ASN A 43 -6.37 9.62 -3.84
N GLU A 44 -7.11 9.68 -2.73
CA GLU A 44 -6.91 10.68 -1.68
C GLU A 44 -5.51 10.61 -1.06
N MET A 45 -5.06 9.42 -0.64
CA MET A 45 -3.72 9.21 -0.11
C MET A 45 -2.61 9.56 -1.12
N ASN A 46 -2.82 9.22 -2.39
CA ASN A 46 -1.88 9.59 -3.44
C ASN A 46 -1.84 11.12 -3.67
N GLN A 47 -2.96 11.83 -3.50
CA GLN A 47 -2.96 13.29 -3.54
C GLN A 47 -2.17 13.89 -2.38
N GLU A 48 -2.29 13.35 -1.16
CA GLU A 48 -1.46 13.77 -0.02
C GLU A 48 0.03 13.52 -0.28
N LEU A 49 0.40 12.32 -0.72
CA LEU A 49 1.77 11.97 -1.07
C LEU A 49 2.34 12.88 -2.17
N THR A 50 1.53 13.23 -3.17
CA THR A 50 1.93 14.16 -4.24
C THR A 50 2.19 15.57 -3.68
N LYS A 51 1.36 16.05 -2.76
CA LYS A 51 1.56 17.35 -2.07
C LYS A 51 2.84 17.36 -1.23
N LEU A 52 3.23 16.22 -0.68
CA LEU A 52 4.49 16.03 0.06
C LEU A 52 5.72 15.86 -0.87
N GLY A 53 5.53 15.91 -2.19
CA GLY A 53 6.62 15.79 -3.18
C GLY A 53 6.98 14.35 -3.57
N TYR A 54 6.21 13.35 -3.12
CA TYR A 54 6.45 11.96 -3.50
C TYR A 54 5.83 11.63 -4.87
N ARG A 55 6.43 10.65 -5.54
CA ARG A 55 5.84 10.04 -6.74
C ARG A 55 4.80 9.00 -6.31
N VAL A 56 3.68 8.98 -7.03
CA VAL A 56 2.55 8.09 -6.75
C VAL A 56 2.17 7.27 -7.98
N GLN A 57 1.59 6.08 -7.75
CA GLN A 57 1.14 5.20 -8.82
C GLN A 57 -0.38 5.10 -8.79
N ARG A 58 -1.05 5.48 -9.88
CA ARG A 58 -2.52 5.38 -9.96
C ARG A 58 -2.99 3.95 -9.72
N GLY A 59 -4.04 3.80 -8.90
CA GLY A 59 -4.65 2.51 -8.55
C GLY A 59 -3.87 1.68 -7.52
N LYS A 60 -2.76 2.19 -6.99
CA LYS A 60 -1.97 1.60 -5.92
C LYS A 60 -1.59 2.65 -4.88
N VAL A 61 -1.28 2.24 -3.66
CA VAL A 61 -0.78 3.12 -2.60
C VAL A 61 0.46 2.50 -1.94
N ASN A 62 1.39 3.31 -1.46
CA ASN A 62 2.51 2.79 -0.68
C ASN A 62 1.98 2.13 0.61
N ARG A 63 2.36 0.86 0.83
CA ARG A 63 1.89 0.05 1.96
C ARG A 63 2.25 0.67 3.30
N GLN A 64 3.47 1.17 3.45
CA GLN A 64 3.93 1.78 4.70
C GLN A 64 3.11 3.02 5.02
N TYR A 65 2.87 3.88 4.03
CA TYR A 65 2.05 5.08 4.21
C TYR A 65 0.60 4.74 4.55
N PHE A 66 0.01 3.76 3.85
CA PHE A 66 -1.34 3.27 4.14
C PHE A 66 -1.45 2.76 5.58
N MET A 67 -0.53 1.90 6.01
CA MET A 67 -0.53 1.36 7.37
C MET A 67 -0.31 2.43 8.42
N GLU A 68 0.57 3.41 8.18
CA GLU A 68 0.79 4.51 9.12
C GLU A 68 -0.45 5.39 9.30
N LYS A 69 -1.23 5.60 8.23
CA LYS A 69 -2.46 6.43 8.26
C LYS A 69 -3.67 5.71 8.87
N TYR A 70 -3.79 4.39 8.70
CA TYR A 70 -4.96 3.63 9.17
C TYR A 70 -4.73 2.80 10.43
N CYS A 71 -3.53 2.24 10.58
CA CYS A 71 -3.15 1.43 11.74
C CYS A 71 -2.18 2.23 12.61
N TYR A 72 -2.66 3.36 13.15
CA TYR A 72 -1.92 4.25 14.06
C TYR A 72 -1.12 3.45 15.10
N GLY A 73 0.13 3.11 14.78
CA GLY A 73 0.77 1.93 15.36
C GLY A 73 2.28 2.05 15.31
N LYS A 74 2.80 3.12 15.90
CA LYS A 74 4.10 3.08 16.57
C LYS A 74 3.88 2.88 18.07
N GLU A 75 3.14 1.84 18.46
CA GLU A 75 3.33 1.29 19.81
C GLU A 75 4.41 0.22 19.71
N VAL A 76 5.64 0.70 19.80
CA VAL A 76 6.81 -0.11 20.13
C VAL A 76 6.57 -0.68 21.52
N ARG A 77 5.93 -1.85 21.62
CA ARG A 77 6.15 -2.72 22.78
C ARG A 77 7.52 -3.36 22.59
N LYS A 78 8.58 -2.66 23.02
CA LYS A 78 9.77 -3.35 23.51
C LYS A 78 9.36 -3.96 24.84
N GLU A 79 9.02 -5.24 24.84
CA GLU A 79 9.05 -6.00 26.09
C GLU A 79 10.51 -6.03 26.58
N VAL A 80 10.66 -5.64 27.84
CA VAL A 80 11.88 -5.61 28.65
C VAL A 80 12.18 -6.99 29.23
#